data_AF-A0A2S8BCJ8-F1
#
_entry.id   AF-A0A2S8BCJ8-F1
#
_cell.length_a   1.000
_cell.length_b   1.000
_cell.length_c   1.000
_cell.angle_alpha   90.00
_cell.angle_beta   90.00
_cell.angle_gamma   90.00
#
_symmetry.space_group_name_H-M   'P 1'
#
loop_
_entity.id
_entity.type
_entity.pdbx_description
1 polymer ?
#
loop_
_entity_poly.entity_id
_entity_poly.type
_entity_poly.pdbx_seq_one_letter_code
_entity_poly.pdbx_strand_id
1 'polypeptide(L)'
;MAQLRRIGRIHTFLGDVWRDHACCVVLAHADLLEHRPRAAQGLVEAIVGAQRRINADRAAAATTLAHGYLPQPAPAIHTALSYPVSPGLTHPQWRPQQLGFQPFPFPSFTRRLVEAMGDTVVDGDRRFLDRLDLDRVHADLVDDSFVRSALTGHGGPAAFGLPADLTRIEQVDCDDRA
;
A
#
# COMPACT_ATOMS: atom_id res chain seq x y z
N MET A 1 -17.54 8.49 -7.48
CA MET A 1 -16.95 9.34 -6.43
C MET A 1 -17.93 10.43 -6.01
N ALA A 2 -18.12 10.65 -4.71
CA ALA A 2 -19.03 11.65 -4.16
C ALA A 2 -18.73 13.08 -4.66
N GLN A 3 -17.45 13.43 -4.77
CA GLN A 3 -17.00 14.72 -5.30
C GLN A 3 -17.42 14.96 -6.76
N LEU A 4 -17.30 13.95 -7.64
CA LEU A 4 -17.76 14.05 -9.03
C LEU A 4 -19.28 14.27 -9.13
N ARG A 5 -20.03 13.77 -8.15
CA ARG A 5 -21.48 13.97 -8.02
C ARG A 5 -21.85 15.23 -7.24
N ARG A 6 -20.88 16.01 -6.74
CA ARG A 6 -21.08 17.21 -5.92
C ARG A 6 -21.90 16.98 -4.65
N ILE A 7 -21.82 15.78 -4.08
CA ILE A 7 -22.51 15.41 -2.82
C ILE A 7 -21.56 15.29 -1.62
N GLY A 8 -20.29 15.65 -1.81
CA GLY A 8 -19.27 15.61 -0.77
C GLY A 8 -17.94 16.14 -1.28
N ARG A 9 -16.99 16.34 -0.37
CA ARG A 9 -15.62 16.77 -0.66
C ARG A 9 -14.63 15.86 0.05
N ILE A 10 -13.41 15.78 -0.47
CA ILE A 10 -12.29 15.18 0.26
C ILE A 10 -11.88 16.16 1.36
N HIS A 11 -11.83 15.67 2.60
CA HIS A 11 -11.35 16.46 3.73
C HIS A 11 -9.83 16.37 3.88
N THR A 12 -9.31 15.15 3.84
CA THR A 12 -7.87 14.84 3.91
C THR A 12 -7.56 13.61 3.06
N PHE A 13 -6.32 13.48 2.61
CA PHE A 13 -5.80 12.26 2.00
C PHE A 13 -4.99 11.49 3.03
N LEU A 14 -5.13 10.16 3.07
CA LEU A 14 -4.33 9.33 3.99
C LEU A 14 -2.83 9.49 3.75
N GLY A 15 -2.41 9.70 2.50
CA GLY A 15 -1.01 10.00 2.18
C GLY A 15 -0.50 11.33 2.77
N ASP A 16 -1.39 12.23 3.19
CA ASP A 16 -1.07 13.53 3.81
C ASP A 16 -0.89 13.37 5.33
N VAL A 17 -1.48 12.30 5.88
CA VAL A 17 -1.37 11.88 7.30
C VAL A 17 -0.19 10.93 7.50
N TRP A 18 0.02 9.98 6.59
CA TRP A 18 1.16 9.06 6.65
C TRP A 18 1.70 8.87 5.24
N ARG A 19 2.91 9.41 5.03
CA ARG A 19 3.61 9.34 3.75
C ARG A 19 3.78 7.89 3.31
N ASP A 20 3.33 7.60 2.09
CA ASP A 20 3.46 6.27 1.47
C ASP A 20 2.95 5.13 2.37
N HIS A 21 1.87 5.37 3.13
CA HIS A 21 1.24 4.36 3.98
C HIS A 21 0.83 3.13 3.15
N ALA A 22 0.98 1.93 3.71
CA ALA A 22 0.46 0.73 3.09
C ALA A 22 -1.07 0.70 3.24
N CYS A 23 -1.77 0.50 2.12
CA CYS A 23 -3.24 0.45 2.09
C CYS A 23 -3.80 -0.97 1.95
N CYS A 24 -3.12 -1.81 1.17
CA CYS A 24 -3.54 -3.18 0.85
C CYS A 24 -2.35 -4.12 0.95
N VAL A 25 -2.59 -5.33 1.44
CA VAL A 25 -1.61 -6.42 1.49
C VAL A 25 -2.25 -7.69 0.93
N VAL A 26 -1.43 -8.54 0.33
CA VAL A 26 -1.83 -9.87 -0.14
C VAL A 26 -1.42 -10.87 0.93
N LEU A 27 -2.39 -11.65 1.39
CA LEU A 27 -2.17 -12.69 2.39
C LEU A 27 -2.40 -14.04 1.74
N ALA A 28 -1.55 -15.01 2.08
CA ALA A 28 -1.69 -16.39 1.67
C ALA A 28 -1.50 -17.30 2.89
N HIS A 29 -2.14 -18.46 2.86
CA HIS A 29 -1.96 -19.48 3.89
C HIS A 29 -0.54 -20.07 3.80
N ALA A 30 0.09 -20.36 4.94
CA ALA A 30 1.45 -20.91 5.01
C ALA A 30 1.62 -22.17 4.15
N ASP A 31 0.62 -23.07 4.15
CA ASP A 31 0.61 -24.27 3.30
C ASP A 31 0.90 -24.00 1.82
N LEU A 32 0.43 -22.87 1.27
CA LEU A 32 0.71 -22.50 -0.13
C LEU A 32 2.21 -22.25 -0.34
N LEU A 33 2.85 -21.56 0.60
CA LEU A 33 4.26 -21.20 0.54
C LEU A 33 5.12 -22.45 0.70
N GLU A 34 4.78 -23.32 1.65
CA GLU A 34 5.55 -24.54 1.96
C GLU A 34 5.42 -25.61 0.87
N HIS A 35 4.21 -25.89 0.41
CA HIS A 35 3.93 -27.03 -0.44
C HIS A 35 3.88 -26.67 -1.93
N ARG A 36 3.63 -25.40 -2.26
CA ARG A 36 3.52 -24.91 -3.65
C ARG A 36 4.31 -23.60 -3.87
N PRO A 37 5.59 -23.51 -3.46
CA PRO A 37 6.37 -22.27 -3.51
C PRO A 37 6.47 -21.67 -4.91
N ARG A 38 6.53 -22.50 -5.97
CA ARG A 38 6.54 -22.00 -7.36
C ARG A 38 5.23 -21.31 -7.74
N ALA A 39 4.09 -21.77 -7.23
CA ALA A 39 2.80 -21.13 -7.46
C ALA A 39 2.69 -19.82 -6.68
N ALA A 40 3.16 -19.80 -5.43
CA ALA A 40 3.26 -18.58 -4.63
C ALA A 40 4.14 -17.52 -5.32
N GLN A 41 5.33 -17.92 -5.79
CA GLN A 41 6.23 -17.05 -6.54
C GLN A 41 5.55 -16.49 -7.81
N GLY A 42 4.92 -17.33 -8.61
CA GLY A 42 4.22 -16.89 -9.82
C GLY A 42 3.07 -15.90 -9.55
N LEU A 43 2.35 -16.08 -8.42
CA LEU A 43 1.32 -15.14 -7.99
C LEU A 43 1.93 -13.79 -7.61
N VAL A 44 3.00 -13.78 -6.82
CA VAL A 44 3.70 -12.55 -6.41
C VAL A 44 4.27 -11.82 -7.63
N GLU A 45 4.92 -12.53 -8.56
CA GLU A 45 5.40 -11.96 -9.82
C GLU A 45 4.29 -11.34 -10.66
N ALA A 46 3.15 -12.01 -10.80
CA ALA A 46 2.01 -11.48 -11.53
C ALA A 46 1.49 -10.18 -10.91
N ILE A 47 1.42 -10.11 -9.58
CA ILE A 47 0.98 -8.92 -8.84
C ILE A 47 1.98 -7.77 -8.99
N VAL A 48 3.27 -8.03 -8.78
CA VAL A 48 4.35 -7.03 -8.94
C VAL A 48 4.39 -6.50 -10.38
N GLY A 49 4.25 -7.39 -11.37
CA GLY A 49 4.16 -7.03 -12.77
C GLY A 49 2.92 -6.18 -13.09
N ALA A 50 1.76 -6.50 -12.50
CA ALA A 50 0.54 -5.70 -12.66
C ALA A 50 0.69 -4.30 -12.05
N GLN A 51 1.25 -4.19 -10.84
CA GLN A 51 1.55 -2.91 -10.19
C GLN A 51 2.45 -2.03 -11.07
N ARG A 52 3.50 -2.62 -11.67
CA ARG A 52 4.37 -1.91 -12.61
C ARG A 52 3.62 -1.40 -13.84
N ARG A 53 2.75 -2.22 -14.43
CA ARG A 53 1.92 -1.82 -15.59
C ARG A 53 0.98 -0.68 -15.24
N ILE A 54 0.35 -0.71 -14.06
CA ILE A 54 -0.53 0.37 -13.59
C ILE A 54 0.26 1.67 -13.40
N ASN A 55 1.46 1.59 -12.80
CA ASN A 55 2.31 2.78 -12.64
C ASN A 55 2.77 3.36 -13.97
N ALA A 56 3.03 2.51 -14.97
CA ALA A 56 3.46 2.95 -16.30
C ALA A 56 2.34 3.61 -17.11
N ASP A 57 1.10 3.10 -17.02
CA ASP A 57 -0.05 3.63 -17.75
C ASP A 57 -1.36 3.53 -16.94
N ARG A 58 -1.62 4.58 -16.17
CA ARG A 58 -2.83 4.68 -15.33
C ARG A 58 -4.11 4.85 -16.16
N ALA A 59 -4.03 5.39 -17.37
CA ALA A 59 -5.18 5.57 -18.24
C ALA A 59 -5.63 4.23 -18.85
N ALA A 60 -4.69 3.43 -19.34
CA ALA A 60 -4.96 2.07 -19.77
C ALA A 60 -5.42 1.18 -18.61
N ALA A 61 -4.82 1.33 -17.43
CA ALA A 61 -5.26 0.62 -16.23
C ALA A 61 -6.72 0.95 -15.87
N ALA A 62 -7.10 2.24 -15.88
CA ALA A 62 -8.48 2.66 -15.62
C ALA A 62 -9.47 2.08 -16.63
N THR A 63 -9.09 2.02 -17.91
CA THR A 63 -9.91 1.43 -18.98
C THR A 63 -10.10 -0.07 -18.76
N THR A 64 -9.02 -0.79 -18.46
CA THR A 64 -9.07 -2.22 -18.14
C THR A 64 -9.97 -2.49 -16.93
N LEU A 65 -9.78 -1.75 -15.83
CA LEU A 65 -10.55 -1.92 -14.60
C LEU A 65 -12.05 -1.62 -14.79
N ALA A 66 -12.40 -0.64 -15.62
CA ALA A 66 -13.78 -0.36 -15.97
C ALA A 66 -14.46 -1.47 -16.79
N HIS A 67 -13.67 -2.33 -17.45
CA HIS A 67 -14.15 -3.40 -18.31
C HIS A 67 -14.40 -4.69 -17.52
N GLY A 68 -15.37 -4.64 -16.59
CA GLY A 68 -15.89 -5.82 -15.89
C GLY A 68 -15.22 -6.17 -14.56
N TYR A 69 -14.16 -5.46 -14.15
CA TYR A 69 -13.54 -5.67 -12.82
C TYR A 69 -14.15 -4.78 -11.74
N LEU A 70 -14.44 -3.52 -12.07
CA LEU A 70 -15.00 -2.55 -11.16
C LEU A 70 -16.35 -2.02 -11.68
N PRO A 71 -17.35 -1.80 -10.80
CA PRO A 71 -18.65 -1.28 -11.19
C PRO A 71 -18.64 0.23 -11.47
N GLN A 72 -17.53 0.94 -11.21
CA GLN A 72 -17.41 2.37 -11.43
C GLN A 72 -17.09 2.71 -12.89
N PRO A 73 -17.57 3.85 -13.42
CA PRO A 73 -17.27 4.26 -14.79
C PRO A 73 -15.80 4.66 -14.95
N ALA A 74 -15.22 4.45 -16.14
CA ALA A 74 -13.81 4.70 -16.42
C ALA A 74 -13.28 6.09 -15.99
N PRO A 75 -14.01 7.22 -16.18
CA PRO A 75 -13.54 8.52 -15.69
C PRO A 75 -13.36 8.56 -14.17
N ALA A 76 -14.22 7.89 -13.40
CA ALA A 76 -14.11 7.87 -11.94
C ALA A 76 -12.90 7.06 -11.48
N ILE A 77 -12.60 5.93 -12.14
CA ILE A 77 -11.42 5.11 -11.86
C ILE A 77 -10.16 5.87 -12.25
N HIS A 78 -10.14 6.51 -13.42
CA HIS A 78 -9.02 7.33 -13.86
C HIS A 78 -8.71 8.47 -12.87
N THR A 79 -9.73 9.19 -12.39
CA THR A 79 -9.56 10.20 -11.34
C THR A 79 -9.01 9.60 -10.04
N ALA A 80 -9.40 8.38 -9.67
CA ALA A 80 -8.85 7.72 -8.48
C ALA A 80 -7.37 7.37 -8.65
N LEU A 81 -6.97 6.85 -9.81
CA LEU A 81 -5.58 6.47 -10.08
C LEU A 81 -4.67 7.69 -10.27
N SER A 82 -5.16 8.76 -10.89
CA SER A 82 -4.37 9.92 -11.31
C SER A 82 -4.92 11.21 -10.71
N TYR A 83 -5.29 11.17 -9.42
CA TYR A 83 -5.96 12.29 -8.77
C TYR A 83 -5.12 13.58 -8.93
N PRO A 84 -5.74 14.68 -9.42
CA PRO A 84 -5.00 15.91 -9.71
C PRO A 84 -4.45 16.55 -8.42
N VAL A 85 -3.37 17.31 -8.55
CA VAL A 85 -2.83 18.09 -7.43
C VAL A 85 -3.94 18.96 -6.83
N SER A 86 -4.11 18.87 -5.52
CA SER A 86 -5.15 19.59 -4.79
C SER A 86 -4.51 20.70 -3.96
N PRO A 87 -5.12 21.90 -3.89
CA PRO A 87 -4.68 22.94 -2.97
C PRO A 87 -5.05 22.58 -1.52
N GLY A 88 -4.27 23.06 -0.55
CA GLY A 88 -4.57 22.89 0.87
C GLY A 88 -4.07 21.57 1.49
N LEU A 89 -3.13 20.90 0.84
CA LEU A 89 -2.39 19.77 1.41
C LEU A 89 -1.41 20.26 2.48
N THR A 90 -1.31 19.56 3.61
CA THR A 90 -0.32 19.86 4.65
C THR A 90 1.09 19.51 4.17
N HIS A 91 1.25 18.39 3.47
CA HIS A 91 2.52 17.87 2.98
C HIS A 91 2.52 17.70 1.45
N PRO A 92 2.47 18.79 0.65
CA PRO A 92 2.40 18.69 -0.81
C PRO A 92 3.59 17.94 -1.43
N GLN A 93 4.77 17.98 -0.80
CA GLN A 93 5.96 17.26 -1.21
C GLN A 93 5.83 15.72 -1.14
N TRP A 94 4.88 15.20 -0.35
CA TRP A 94 4.59 13.77 -0.26
C TRP A 94 3.71 13.27 -1.43
N ARG A 95 3.12 14.18 -2.21
CA ARG A 95 2.14 13.87 -3.27
C ARG A 95 0.99 12.99 -2.74
N PRO A 96 0.37 13.37 -1.62
CA PRO A 96 -0.53 12.52 -0.81
C PRO A 96 -1.78 12.04 -1.53
N GLN A 97 -2.21 12.75 -2.57
CA GLN A 97 -3.35 12.41 -3.41
C GLN A 97 -3.09 11.24 -4.36
N GLN A 98 -1.83 10.85 -4.55
CA GLN A 98 -1.47 9.80 -5.49
C GLN A 98 -1.69 8.42 -4.89
N LEU A 99 -2.44 7.59 -5.60
CA LEU A 99 -2.47 6.16 -5.32
C LEU A 99 -1.13 5.55 -5.75
N GLY A 100 -0.36 5.04 -4.79
CA GLY A 100 0.89 4.34 -5.01
C GLY A 100 0.67 2.84 -5.24
N PHE A 101 1.47 2.23 -6.11
CA PHE A 101 1.56 0.78 -6.26
C PHE A 101 3.00 0.35 -6.01
N GLN A 102 3.30 0.08 -4.74
CA GLN A 102 4.61 -0.34 -4.25
C GLN A 102 4.50 -1.77 -3.71
N PRO A 103 5.32 -2.73 -4.18
CA PRO A 103 5.16 -4.13 -3.82
C PRO A 103 5.76 -4.49 -2.46
N PHE A 104 6.72 -3.72 -1.95
CA PHE A 104 7.55 -4.16 -0.83
C PHE A 104 6.91 -3.84 0.54
N PRO A 105 6.71 -4.84 1.41
CA PRO A 105 6.19 -4.63 2.76
C PRO A 105 7.32 -4.20 3.70
N PHE A 106 7.47 -2.90 3.94
CA PHE A 106 8.56 -2.40 4.79
C PHE A 106 8.40 -2.87 6.26
N PRO A 107 9.47 -3.40 6.90
CA PRO A 107 9.44 -3.75 8.31
C PRO A 107 9.10 -2.57 9.23
N SER A 108 9.60 -1.37 8.90
CA SER A 108 9.33 -0.13 9.63
C SER A 108 7.84 0.23 9.63
N PHE A 109 7.12 -0.02 8.53
CA PHE A 109 5.66 0.16 8.48
C PHE A 109 4.94 -0.79 9.43
N THR A 110 5.33 -2.07 9.44
CA THR A 110 4.71 -3.06 10.32
C THR A 110 4.92 -2.69 11.79
N ARG A 111 6.14 -2.29 12.15
CA ARG A 111 6.45 -1.78 13.48
C ARG A 111 5.54 -0.60 13.86
N ARG A 112 5.51 0.44 13.02
CA ARG A 112 4.74 1.66 13.30
C ARG A 112 3.24 1.40 13.40
N LEU A 113 2.73 0.45 12.62
CA LEU A 113 1.34 -0.01 12.68
C LEU A 113 1.05 -0.71 14.00
N VAL A 114 1.91 -1.63 14.45
CA VAL A 114 1.72 -2.32 15.75
C VAL A 114 1.80 -1.33 16.92
N GLU A 115 2.69 -0.34 16.86
CA GLU A 115 2.72 0.77 17.82
C GLU A 115 1.37 1.53 17.84
N ALA A 116 0.84 1.90 16.67
CA ALA A 116 -0.45 2.59 16.56
C ALA A 116 -1.65 1.75 17.04
N MET A 117 -1.59 0.42 16.88
CA MET A 117 -2.62 -0.48 17.39
C MET A 117 -2.72 -0.45 18.92
N GLY A 118 -1.62 -0.16 19.63
CA GLY A 118 -1.61 -0.03 21.09
C GLY A 118 -2.52 1.10 21.60
N ASP A 119 -2.59 2.19 20.84
CA ASP A 119 -3.39 3.39 21.13
C ASP A 119 -4.78 3.35 20.49
N THR A 120 -5.05 2.36 19.62
CA THR A 120 -6.32 2.25 18.90
C THR A 120 -7.37 1.57 19.78
N VAL A 121 -8.51 2.24 19.98
CA VAL A 121 -9.66 1.64 20.65
C VAL A 121 -10.26 0.55 19.75
N VAL A 122 -10.29 -0.68 20.25
CA VAL A 122 -10.88 -1.84 19.58
C VAL A 122 -11.82 -2.57 20.54
N ASP A 123 -12.96 -3.05 20.03
CA ASP A 123 -13.93 -3.83 20.83
C ASP A 123 -13.44 -5.27 21.13
N GLY A 124 -12.36 -5.72 20.47
CA GLY A 124 -11.77 -7.05 20.60
C GLY A 124 -10.66 -7.18 21.65
N ASP A 125 -10.26 -8.42 21.93
CA ASP A 125 -9.14 -8.69 22.84
C ASP A 125 -7.81 -8.24 22.23
N ARG A 126 -7.19 -7.24 22.87
CA ARG A 126 -5.89 -6.68 22.47
C ARG A 126 -4.70 -7.21 23.26
N ARG A 127 -4.88 -8.14 24.21
CA ARG A 127 -3.80 -8.71 25.04
C ARG A 127 -2.71 -9.41 24.25
N PHE A 128 -2.94 -9.70 22.97
CA PHE A 128 -1.90 -10.25 22.09
C PHE A 128 -0.82 -9.20 21.80
N LEU A 129 -1.16 -7.90 21.75
CA LEU A 129 -0.21 -6.81 21.51
C LEU A 129 0.87 -6.76 22.60
N ASP A 130 0.50 -7.04 23.85
CA ASP A 130 1.42 -7.05 25.01
C ASP A 130 2.55 -8.10 24.89
N ARG A 131 2.40 -9.07 23.98
CA ARG A 131 3.36 -10.16 23.77
C ARG A 131 4.17 -10.02 22.49
N LEU A 132 3.89 -9.01 21.67
CA LEU A 132 4.59 -8.81 20.40
C LEU A 132 5.96 -8.17 20.65
N ASP A 133 6.99 -8.73 20.03
CA ASP A 133 8.30 -8.11 19.93
C ASP A 133 8.33 -7.22 18.68
N LEU A 134 8.39 -5.91 18.88
CA LEU A 134 8.37 -4.91 17.79
C LEU A 134 9.56 -5.04 16.82
N ASP A 135 10.66 -5.66 17.24
CA ASP A 135 11.83 -5.87 16.39
C ASP A 135 11.71 -7.14 15.53
N ARG A 136 10.79 -8.04 15.89
CA ARG A 136 10.62 -9.35 15.23
C ARG A 136 9.28 -9.55 14.54
N VAL A 137 8.24 -8.85 14.96
CA VAL A 137 6.85 -9.03 14.53
C VAL A 137 6.68 -9.04 13.01
N HIS A 138 7.48 -8.24 12.28
CA HIS A 138 7.44 -8.26 10.82
C HIS A 138 7.92 -9.60 10.25
N ALA A 139 9.07 -10.09 10.71
CA ALA A 139 9.65 -11.35 10.24
C ALA A 139 8.80 -12.57 10.65
N ASP A 140 8.02 -12.47 11.73
CA ASP A 140 7.09 -13.52 12.15
C ASP A 140 5.84 -13.60 11.25
N LEU A 141 5.52 -12.54 10.49
CA LEU A 141 4.30 -12.44 9.69
C LEU A 141 4.56 -12.41 8.18
N VAL A 142 5.73 -11.96 7.75
CA VAL A 142 6.02 -11.64 6.35
C VAL A 142 7.23 -12.43 5.86
N ASP A 143 6.98 -13.33 4.89
CA ASP A 143 8.02 -13.89 4.04
C ASP A 143 8.24 -12.97 2.83
N ASP A 144 9.27 -12.12 2.90
CA ASP A 144 9.58 -11.16 1.84
C ASP A 144 10.45 -11.73 0.70
N SER A 145 10.84 -13.01 0.77
CA SER A 145 11.73 -13.63 -0.21
C SER A 145 11.12 -13.64 -1.62
N PHE A 146 9.82 -13.94 -1.71
CA PHE A 146 9.08 -13.97 -2.98
C PHE A 146 9.02 -12.58 -3.64
N VAL A 147 8.77 -11.53 -2.86
CA VAL A 147 8.67 -10.17 -3.38
C VAL A 147 10.04 -9.61 -3.76
N ARG A 148 11.11 -9.93 -3.02
CA ARG A 148 12.50 -9.58 -3.40
C ARG A 148 12.90 -10.22 -4.72
N SER A 149 12.55 -11.49 -4.92
CA SER A 149 12.75 -12.21 -6.18
C SER A 149 11.98 -11.53 -7.32
N ALA A 150 10.68 -11.27 -7.11
CA ALA A 150 9.83 -10.62 -8.11
C ALA A 150 10.31 -9.19 -8.46
N LEU A 151 10.76 -8.42 -7.46
CA LEU A 151 11.37 -7.10 -7.67
C LEU A 151 12.58 -7.21 -8.60
N THR A 152 13.46 -8.16 -8.36
CA THR A 152 14.65 -8.40 -9.20
C THR A 152 14.24 -8.69 -10.66
N GLY A 153 13.23 -9.55 -10.85
CA GLY A 153 12.69 -9.86 -12.18
C GLY A 153 11.99 -8.70 -12.89
N HIS A 154 11.57 -7.66 -12.17
CA HIS A 154 10.81 -6.53 -12.70
C HIS A 154 11.56 -5.19 -12.71
N GLY A 155 12.90 -5.22 -12.68
CA GLY A 155 13.75 -4.03 -12.81
C GLY A 155 14.24 -3.46 -11.47
N GLY A 156 14.11 -4.22 -10.40
CA GLY A 156 14.58 -3.88 -9.06
C GLY A 156 13.75 -2.81 -8.35
N PRO A 157 14.16 -2.41 -7.13
CA PRO A 157 13.44 -1.42 -6.32
C PRO A 157 13.21 -0.09 -7.05
N ALA A 158 14.19 0.37 -7.83
CA ALA A 158 14.13 1.65 -8.56
C ALA A 158 12.96 1.72 -9.57
N ALA A 159 12.56 0.59 -10.17
CA ALA A 159 11.42 0.54 -11.09
C ALA A 159 10.07 0.89 -10.42
N PHE A 160 10.02 0.85 -9.08
CA PHE A 160 8.86 1.18 -8.26
C PHE A 160 9.07 2.44 -7.42
N GLY A 161 10.16 3.18 -7.63
CA GLY A 161 10.53 4.34 -6.82
C GLY A 161 10.91 3.98 -5.38
N LEU A 162 11.37 2.74 -5.14
CA LEU A 162 11.78 2.27 -3.83
C LEU A 162 13.29 2.43 -3.62
N PRO A 163 13.74 2.63 -2.37
CA PRO A 163 15.16 2.66 -2.03
C PRO A 163 15.81 1.29 -2.28
N ALA A 164 17.09 1.30 -2.66
CA ALA A 164 17.80 0.09 -3.09
C ALA A 164 18.00 -0.94 -1.97
N ASP A 165 18.17 -0.47 -0.74
CA ASP A 165 18.31 -1.31 0.46
C ASP A 165 16.96 -1.77 1.02
N LEU A 166 15.84 -1.29 0.45
CA LEU A 166 14.48 -1.57 0.89
C LEU A 166 14.25 -1.21 2.37
N THR A 167 14.90 -0.14 2.83
CA THR A 167 14.65 0.45 4.15
C THR A 167 14.00 1.82 4.00
N ARG A 168 13.14 2.19 4.96
CA ARG A 168 12.58 3.55 5.03
C ARG A 168 12.24 3.92 6.47
N ILE A 169 12.25 5.22 6.75
CA ILE A 169 11.76 5.79 8.00
C ILE A 169 10.31 6.23 7.76
N GLU A 170 9.39 5.74 8.58
CA GLU A 170 7.98 6.12 8.48
C GLU A 170 7.81 7.59 8.87
N GLN A 171 7.03 8.34 8.07
CA GLN A 171 6.71 9.74 8.34
C GLN A 171 5.20 9.83 8.56
N VAL A 172 4.80 10.06 9.81
CA VAL A 172 3.41 10.17 10.23
C VAL A 172 3.19 11.56 10.79
N ASP A 173 2.24 12.29 10.20
CA ASP A 173 1.70 13.53 10.73
C ASP A 173 0.84 13.21 11.95
N CYS A 174 1.46 13.27 13.11
CA CYS A 174 0.76 13.18 14.39
C CYS A 174 0.33 14.61 14.73
N ASP A 175 -0.74 15.08 14.08
CA ASP A 175 -1.28 16.41 14.35
C ASP A 175 -1.85 16.39 15.78
N ASP A 176 -1.10 16.94 16.73
CA ASP A 176 -1.43 17.14 18.15
C ASP A 176 -2.49 18.27 18.31
N ARG A 177 -3.43 18.35 17.36
CA ARG A 177 -4.50 19.35 17.34
C ARG A 177 -5.74 18.76 17.99
N ALA A 178 -5.69 18.70 19.31
CA ALA A 178 -6.89 18.78 20.16
C ALA A 178 -7.45 20.21 20.16
#